data_AF-A0A4Q2YXI5-F1
#
_entry.id   AF-A0A4Q2YXI5-F1
#
_cell.length_a   1.000
_cell.length_b   1.000
_cell.length_c   1.000
_cell.angle_alpha   90.00
_cell.angle_beta   90.00
_cell.angle_gamma   90.00
#
_symmetry.space_group_name_H-M   'P 1'
#
loop_
_entity.id
_entity.type
_entity.pdbx_description
1 polymer ?
#
loop_
_entity_poly.entity_id
_entity_poly.type
_entity_poly.pdbx_seq_one_letter_code
_entity_poly.pdbx_strand_id
1 'polypeptide(L)'
;MSVFFPTRALILLLAIGLLDLAVTAGLSAKGLIEERNPLMAPVLAHSEWSFVGVKLVTLVSAYLLLVRHSRVDQRAVKRACLWGSGAYLTLLGMGLSF
;
A
#
# COMPACT_ATOMS: atom_id res chain seq x y z
N MET A 1 -6.81 -18.27 -13.43
CA MET A 1 -6.27 -17.04 -12.78
C MET A 1 -6.11 -16.01 -13.88
N SER A 2 -6.69 -14.82 -13.74
CA SER A 2 -6.72 -13.82 -14.81
C SER A 2 -5.34 -13.17 -15.00
N VAL A 3 -5.05 -12.71 -16.22
CA VAL A 3 -3.78 -12.03 -16.57
C VAL A 3 -3.50 -10.80 -15.67
N PHE A 4 -4.55 -10.20 -15.14
CA PHE A 4 -4.50 -9.03 -14.25
C PHE A 4 -4.28 -9.39 -12.77
N PHE A 5 -4.65 -10.60 -12.33
CA PHE A 5 -4.50 -11.01 -10.93
C PHE A 5 -3.82 -12.38 -10.85
N PRO A 6 -2.48 -12.39 -10.98
CA PRO A 6 -1.72 -13.64 -11.08
C PRO A 6 -1.70 -14.42 -9.77
N THR A 7 -1.97 -13.79 -8.61
CA THR A 7 -2.07 -14.48 -7.31
C THR A 7 -3.12 -13.84 -6.39
N ARG A 8 -3.78 -14.64 -5.54
CA ARG A 8 -4.69 -14.14 -4.48
C ARG A 8 -3.96 -13.26 -3.46
N ALA A 9 -2.67 -13.54 -3.22
CA ALA A 9 -1.83 -12.74 -2.32
C ALA A 9 -1.61 -11.31 -2.83
N LEU A 10 -1.52 -11.14 -4.14
CA LEU A 10 -1.42 -9.81 -4.75
C LEU A 10 -2.73 -9.02 -4.59
N ILE A 11 -3.89 -9.66 -4.73
CA ILE A 11 -5.19 -9.02 -4.46
C ILE A 11 -5.26 -8.55 -2.99
N LEU A 12 -4.82 -9.41 -2.06
CA LEU A 12 -4.83 -9.11 -0.64
C LEU A 12 -3.91 -7.93 -0.31
N LEU A 13 -2.70 -7.89 -0.87
CA LEU A 13 -1.76 -6.77 -0.69
C LEU A 13 -2.32 -5.45 -1.25
N LEU A 14 -2.98 -5.49 -2.41
CA LEU A 14 -3.65 -4.35 -3.01
C LEU A 14 -4.81 -3.85 -2.16
N ALA A 15 -5.64 -4.78 -1.65
CA ALA A 15 -6.77 -4.45 -0.79
C ALA A 15 -6.29 -3.80 0.51
N ILE A 16 -5.21 -4.31 1.12
CA ILE A 16 -4.58 -3.69 2.29
C ILE A 16 -4.11 -2.26 1.97
N GLY A 17 -3.38 -2.06 0.88
CA GLY A 17 -2.87 -0.74 0.51
C GLY A 17 -3.97 0.28 0.15
N LEU A 18 -5.07 -0.17 -0.47
CA LEU A 18 -6.23 0.68 -0.73
C LEU A 18 -6.99 1.04 0.54
N LEU A 19 -7.16 0.08 1.44
CA LEU A 19 -7.86 0.29 2.70
C LEU A 19 -7.07 1.22 3.62
N ASP A 20 -5.74 1.02 3.69
CA ASP A 20 -4.82 1.94 4.35
C ASP A 20 -4.94 3.36 3.79
N LEU A 21 -4.89 3.51 2.48
CA LEU A 21 -5.07 4.81 1.82
C LEU A 21 -6.42 5.47 2.17
N ALA A 22 -7.52 4.71 2.14
CA ALA A 22 -8.85 5.23 2.48
C ALA A 22 -8.94 5.63 3.96
N VAL A 23 -8.33 4.85 4.86
CA VAL A 23 -8.29 5.13 6.30
C VAL A 23 -7.42 6.37 6.57
N THR A 24 -6.21 6.45 6.03
CA THR A 24 -5.34 7.62 6.21
C THR A 24 -5.96 8.87 5.61
N ALA A 25 -6.54 8.81 4.41
CA ALA A 25 -7.19 9.96 3.79
C ALA A 25 -8.43 10.42 4.60
N GLY A 26 -9.26 9.48 5.05
CA GLY A 26 -10.47 9.79 5.83
C GLY A 26 -10.17 10.33 7.23
N LEU A 27 -9.07 9.91 7.84
CA LEU A 27 -8.60 10.41 9.13
C LEU A 27 -7.83 11.74 8.99
N SER A 28 -7.05 11.92 7.91
CA SER A 28 -6.41 13.20 7.56
C SER A 28 -7.46 14.29 7.35
N ALA A 29 -8.54 13.99 6.61
CA ALA A 29 -9.65 14.91 6.37
C ALA A 29 -10.36 15.37 7.65
N LYS A 30 -10.18 14.63 8.76
CA LYS A 30 -10.71 14.96 10.08
C LYS A 30 -9.69 15.65 10.99
N GLY A 31 -8.46 15.87 10.52
CA GLY A 31 -7.36 16.43 11.29
C GLY A 31 -6.86 15.52 12.42
N LEU A 32 -7.11 14.21 12.31
CA LEU A 32 -6.83 13.23 13.38
C LEU A 32 -5.47 12.52 13.21
N ILE A 33 -4.72 12.80 12.15
CA ILE A 33 -3.40 12.20 11.89
C ILE A 33 -2.36 13.31 11.78
N GLU A 34 -1.30 13.15 12.56
CA GLU A 34 -0.05 13.89 12.40
C GLU A 34 0.98 12.91 11.81
N GLU A 35 1.27 13.07 10.53
CA GLU A 35 2.05 12.08 9.81
C GLU A 35 3.52 12.10 10.25
N ARG A 36 3.96 11.07 10.96
CA ARG A 36 5.32 10.99 11.53
C ARG A 36 6.42 10.70 10.51
N ASN A 37 6.06 10.40 9.26
CA ASN A 37 7.02 10.12 8.22
C ASN A 37 7.58 11.46 7.66
N PRO A 38 8.86 11.80 7.87
CA PRO A 38 9.43 13.09 7.47
C PRO A 38 9.36 13.34 5.96
N LEU A 39 9.22 12.29 5.14
CA LEU A 39 9.04 12.41 3.69
C LEU A 39 7.58 12.65 3.27
N MET A 40 6.60 12.18 4.05
CA MET A 40 5.16 12.36 3.75
C MET A 40 4.52 13.53 4.47
N ALA A 41 5.06 13.92 5.63
CA ALA A 41 4.62 15.09 6.39
C ALA A 41 4.47 16.38 5.54
N PRO A 42 5.43 16.79 4.70
CA PRO A 42 5.25 17.99 3.87
C PRO A 42 4.22 17.81 2.75
N VAL A 43 3.99 16.57 2.30
CA VAL A 43 3.01 16.25 1.25
C VAL A 43 1.59 16.36 1.79
N LEU A 44 1.35 15.83 3.00
CA LEU A 44 0.06 15.93 3.69
C LEU A 44 -0.25 17.37 4.10
N ALA A 45 0.77 18.11 4.57
CA ALA A 45 0.64 19.52 4.94
C ALA A 45 0.28 20.44 3.75
N HIS A 46 0.62 20.04 2.52
CA HIS A 46 0.28 20.81 1.33
C HIS A 46 -1.12 20.49 0.80
N SER A 47 -1.45 19.20 0.64
CA SER A 47 -2.78 18.76 0.26
C SER A 47 -2.97 17.26 0.43
N GLU A 48 -4.09 16.87 1.04
CA GLU A 48 -4.54 15.48 1.19
C GLU A 48 -4.64 14.76 -0.17
N TRP A 49 -5.04 15.49 -1.21
CA TRP A 49 -5.11 14.96 -2.58
C TRP A 49 -3.73 14.63 -3.15
N SER A 50 -2.70 15.38 -2.77
CA SER A 50 -1.32 15.09 -3.18
C SER A 50 -0.81 13.83 -2.50
N PHE A 51 -1.12 13.64 -1.22
CA PHE A 51 -0.80 12.43 -0.49
C PHE A 51 -1.48 11.18 -1.08
N VAL A 52 -2.79 11.28 -1.33
CA VAL A 52 -3.56 10.22 -2.00
C VAL A 52 -2.97 9.92 -3.37
N GLY A 53 -2.65 10.95 -4.16
CA GLY A 53 -2.04 10.80 -5.48
C GLY A 53 -0.71 10.04 -5.43
N VAL A 54 0.19 10.43 -4.53
CA VAL A 54 1.50 9.78 -4.37
C VAL A 54 1.36 8.32 -3.92
N LYS A 55 0.54 8.04 -2.91
CA LYS A 55 0.30 6.64 -2.48
C LYS A 55 -0.34 5.82 -3.59
N LEU A 56 -1.29 6.38 -4.35
CA LEU A 56 -1.97 5.68 -5.43
C LEU A 56 -1.01 5.37 -6.59
N VAL A 57 -0.16 6.33 -6.99
CA VAL A 57 0.90 6.10 -7.99
C VAL A 57 1.87 5.02 -7.52
N THR A 58 2.24 5.04 -6.25
CA THR A 58 3.13 4.02 -5.67
C THR A 58 2.49 2.64 -5.72
N LEU A 59 1.20 2.53 -5.34
CA LEU A 59 0.44 1.28 -5.35
C LEU A 59 0.29 0.72 -6.77
N VAL A 60 -0.06 1.57 -7.74
CA VAL A 60 -0.20 1.18 -9.15
C VAL A 60 1.15 0.76 -9.73
N SER A 61 2.23 1.49 -9.44
CA SER A 61 3.57 1.15 -9.91
C SER A 61 4.05 -0.18 -9.36
N ALA A 62 3.86 -0.41 -8.05
CA ALA A 62 4.18 -1.69 -7.41
C ALA A 62 3.36 -2.83 -7.99
N TYR A 63 2.05 -2.62 -8.22
CA TYR A 63 1.18 -3.59 -8.88
C TYR A 63 1.68 -3.97 -10.28
N LEU A 64 1.98 -2.98 -11.13
CA LEU A 64 2.46 -3.22 -12.50
C LEU A 64 3.79 -3.97 -12.51
N LEU A 65 4.72 -3.63 -11.61
CA LEU A 65 5.98 -4.35 -11.46
C LEU A 65 5.77 -5.81 -11.04
N LEU A 66 4.90 -6.06 -10.06
CA LEU A 66 4.60 -7.41 -9.60
C LEU A 66 3.87 -8.25 -10.66
N VAL A 67 2.94 -7.65 -11.42
CA VAL A 67 2.27 -8.32 -12.54
C VAL A 67 3.28 -8.65 -13.64
N ARG A 68 4.15 -7.71 -14.01
CA ARG A 68 5.22 -7.96 -14.99
C ARG A 68 6.16 -9.07 -14.53
N HIS A 69 6.60 -9.04 -13.28
CA HIS A 69 7.51 -10.03 -12.72
C HIS A 69 6.84 -11.39 -12.50
N SER A 70 5.52 -11.44 -12.32
CA SER A 70 4.77 -12.70 -12.18
C SER A 70 4.83 -13.56 -13.45
N ARG A 71 5.14 -12.97 -14.61
CA ARG A 71 5.37 -13.73 -15.85
C ARG A 71 6.71 -14.46 -15.86
N VAL A 72 7.65 -14.05 -15.01
CA VAL A 72 8.98 -14.66 -14.86
C VAL A 72 9.00 -15.65 -13.72
N ASP A 73 8.58 -15.24 -12.51
CA ASP A 73 8.52 -16.11 -11.34
C ASP A 73 7.31 -15.81 -10.45
N GLN A 74 6.25 -16.62 -10.60
CA GLN A 74 5.05 -16.51 -9.77
C GLN A 74 5.27 -16.86 -8.31
N ARG A 75 6.22 -17.74 -7.99
CA ARG A 75 6.48 -18.18 -6.60
C ARG A 75 7.17 -17.05 -5.83
N ALA A 76 8.11 -16.35 -6.46
CA ALA A 76 8.74 -15.16 -5.89
C ALA A 76 7.70 -14.07 -5.59
N VAL A 77 6.82 -13.74 -6.55
CA VAL A 77 5.75 -12.75 -6.34
C VAL A 77 4.81 -13.15 -5.22
N LYS A 78 4.38 -14.43 -5.17
CA LYS A 78 3.52 -14.92 -4.09
C LYS A 78 4.17 -14.76 -2.71
N ARG A 79 5.47 -15.10 -2.59
CA ARG A 79 6.21 -14.94 -1.33
C ARG A 79 6.34 -13.46 -0.97
N ALA A 80 6.74 -12.61 -1.91
CA ALA A 80 6.87 -11.17 -1.68
C ALA A 80 5.54 -10.56 -1.18
N CYS A 81 4.41 -10.91 -1.78
CA CYS A 81 3.11 -10.44 -1.32
C CYS A 81 2.72 -10.98 0.07
N LEU A 82 3.04 -12.23 0.39
CA LEU A 82 2.79 -12.80 1.72
C LEU A 82 3.67 -12.16 2.80
N TRP A 83 4.95 -11.96 2.52
CA TRP A 83 5.87 -11.25 3.40
C TRP A 83 5.44 -9.79 3.59
N GLY A 84 5.06 -9.10 2.52
CA GLY A 84 4.55 -7.72 2.60
C GLY A 84 3.26 -7.61 3.40
N SER A 85 2.30 -8.52 3.18
CA SER A 85 1.05 -8.55 3.96
C SER A 85 1.31 -8.90 5.43
N GLY A 86 2.21 -9.85 5.68
CA GLY A 86 2.64 -10.24 7.02
C GLY A 86 3.31 -9.10 7.76
N ALA A 87 4.26 -8.41 7.12
CA ALA A 87 4.95 -7.23 7.65
C ALA A 87 3.98 -6.11 8.00
N TYR A 88 3.00 -5.85 7.13
CA TYR A 88 1.95 -4.86 7.39
C TYR A 88 1.13 -5.23 8.63
N LEU A 89 0.65 -6.48 8.74
CA LEU A 89 -0.11 -6.94 9.90
C LEU A 89 0.72 -6.92 11.19
N THR A 90 2.02 -7.19 11.13
CA THR A 90 2.89 -7.14 12.30
C THR A 90 3.09 -5.70 12.77
N LEU A 91 3.34 -4.76 11.86
CA LEU A 91 3.46 -3.33 12.18
C LEU A 91 2.14 -2.77 12.74
N LEU A 92 1.02 -3.14 12.13
CA LEU A 92 -0.32 -2.81 12.60
C LEU A 92 -0.56 -3.34 14.02
N GLY A 93 -0.25 -4.62 14.26
CA GLY A 93 -0.40 -5.27 15.57
C GLY A 93 0.52 -4.71 16.65
N MET A 94 1.67 -4.15 16.27
CA MET A 94 2.58 -3.46 17.17
C MET A 94 2.15 -2.02 17.51
N GLY A 95 1.03 -1.52 16.95
CA GLY A 95 0.59 -0.15 17.17
C GLY A 95 1.50 0.90 16.52
N LEU A 96 2.44 0.48 15.67
CA LEU A 96 3.23 1.35 14.79
C LEU A 96 2.39 1.68 13.55
N SER A 97 1.24 2.31 13.77
CA SER A 97 0.51 2.98 12.69
C SER A 97 0.95 4.44 12.65
N PHE A 98 1.38 4.88 11.48
CA PHE A 98 1.85 6.23 11.18
C PHE A 98 0.70 7.24 11.11
#